data_AF-A0A519TCI3-F1
#
_entry.id   AF-A0A519TCI3-F1
#
_cell.length_a   1.000
_cell.length_b   1.000
_cell.length_c   1.000
_cell.angle_alpha   90.00
_cell.angle_beta   90.00
_cell.angle_gamma   90.00
#
_symmetry.space_group_name_H-M   'P 1'
#
loop_
_entity.id
_entity.type
_entity.pdbx_description
1 polymer ?
#
loop_
_entity_poly.entity_id
_entity_poly.type
_entity_poly.pdbx_seq_one_letter_code
_entity_poly.pdbx_strand_id
1 'polypeptide(L)'
;MKKLIFGLLLSFLTLCTLLPAQAQCVMCKSQVEAARQERDDYDVDGLNKGIVYMMTVPYILMGAVGFFWYRRTHPKRPTKF
;
A
#
# COMPACT_ATOMS: atom_id res chain seq x y z
N MET A 1 30.55 -17.97 4.08
CA MET A 1 29.74 -18.49 2.96
C MET A 1 28.53 -19.31 3.41
N LYS A 2 28.66 -20.32 4.29
CA LYS A 2 27.54 -21.17 4.75
C LYS A 2 26.33 -20.41 5.35
N LYS A 3 26.59 -19.33 6.11
CA LYS A 3 25.53 -18.49 6.72
C LYS A 3 24.77 -17.62 5.69
N LEU A 4 25.48 -17.21 4.64
CA LEU A 4 24.92 -16.44 3.53
C LEU A 4 24.06 -17.34 2.64
N ILE A 5 24.55 -18.55 2.34
CA ILE A 5 23.80 -19.58 1.61
C ILE A 5 22.55 -19.97 2.39
N PHE A 6 22.66 -20.17 3.71
CA PHE A 6 21.52 -20.48 4.57
C PHE A 6 20.47 -19.35 4.57
N GLY A 7 20.89 -18.09 4.66
CA GLY A 7 19.98 -16.94 4.58
C GLY A 7 19.29 -16.82 3.22
N LEU A 8 20.02 -17.08 2.13
CA LEU A 8 19.48 -17.07 0.77
C LEU A 8 18.47 -18.20 0.54
N LEU A 9 18.77 -19.39 1.07
CA LEU A 9 17.89 -20.57 0.98
C LEU A 9 16.60 -20.39 1.80
N LEU A 10 16.71 -19.78 2.98
CA LEU A 10 15.57 -19.46 3.83
C LEU A 10 14.67 -18.39 3.18
N SER A 11 15.27 -17.36 2.57
CA SER A 11 14.55 -16.34 1.80
C SER A 11 13.83 -16.95 0.59
N PHE A 12 14.51 -17.80 -0.18
CA PHE A 12 13.90 -18.48 -1.31
C PHE A 12 12.70 -19.35 -0.90
N LEU A 13 12.80 -20.05 0.24
CA LEU A 13 11.73 -20.89 0.77
C LEU A 13 10.48 -20.09 1.16
N THR A 14 10.64 -18.90 1.75
CA THR A 14 9.50 -18.04 2.13
C THR A 14 8.82 -17.40 0.93
N LEU A 15 9.57 -17.11 -0.14
CA LEU A 15 9.00 -16.65 -1.41
C LEU A 15 8.20 -17.74 -2.15
N CYS A 16 8.54 -19.02 -1.99
CA CYS A 16 7.77 -20.11 -2.57
C CYS A 16 6.45 -20.39 -1.83
N THR A 17 6.27 -19.85 -0.61
CA THR A 17 5.05 -20.01 0.20
C THR A 17 4.10 -18.81 0.10
N LEU A 18 4.08 -18.11 -1.04
CA LEU A 18 3.08 -17.08 -1.33
C LEU A 18 1.68 -17.72 -1.45
N LEU A 19 1.07 -18.01 -0.30
CA LEU A 19 -0.34 -18.31 -0.18
C LEU A 19 -1.12 -17.12 -0.74
N PRO A 20 -2.24 -17.35 -1.47
CA PRO A 20 -3.11 -16.24 -1.84
C PRO A 20 -3.48 -15.54 -0.53
N ALA A 21 -3.07 -14.29 -0.39
CA ALA A 21 -3.39 -13.49 0.78
C ALA A 21 -4.92 -13.43 0.91
N GLN A 22 -5.48 -14.34 1.71
CA GLN A 22 -6.87 -14.26 2.13
C GLN A 22 -6.96 -12.92 2.83
N ALA A 23 -7.72 -11.99 2.26
CA ALA A 23 -7.73 -10.59 2.66
C ALA A 23 -7.67 -10.48 4.19
N GLN A 24 -6.53 -10.04 4.71
CA GLN A 24 -6.33 -9.78 6.14
C GLN A 24 -7.00 -8.45 6.48
N CYS A 25 -8.30 -8.38 6.21
CA CYS A 25 -9.17 -7.27 6.54
C CYS A 25 -10.49 -7.87 7.03
N VAL A 26 -10.45 -8.52 8.20
CA VAL A 26 -11.66 -8.79 9.01
C VAL A 26 -12.48 -7.49 9.16
N MET A 27 -11.82 -6.34 9.15
CA MET A 27 -12.41 -4.99 9.20
C MET A 27 -13.30 -4.66 7.99
N CYS A 28 -12.87 -4.92 6.74
CA CYS A 28 -13.71 -4.58 5.57
C CYS A 28 -14.86 -5.58 5.39
N LYS A 29 -14.63 -6.86 5.69
CA LYS A 29 -15.67 -7.91 5.59
C LYS A 29 -16.77 -7.72 6.63
N SER A 30 -16.41 -7.43 7.89
CA SER A 30 -17.39 -7.23 8.97
C SER A 30 -18.26 -6.01 8.73
N GLN A 31 -17.70 -4.92 8.20
CA GLN A 31 -18.46 -3.70 7.90
C GLN A 31 -19.42 -3.93 6.72
N VAL A 32 -19.02 -4.68 5.70
CA VAL A 32 -19.90 -5.04 4.56
C VAL A 32 -21.01 -5.99 4.99
N GLU A 33 -20.69 -6.99 5.81
CA GLU A 33 -21.68 -7.94 6.32
C GLU A 33 -22.67 -7.25 7.28
N ALA A 34 -22.20 -6.36 8.16
CA ALA A 34 -23.07 -5.54 9.02
C ALA A 34 -23.97 -4.60 8.20
N ALA A 35 -23.42 -3.93 7.19
CA ALA A 35 -24.16 -3.03 6.32
C ALA A 35 -25.18 -3.73 5.41
N ARG A 36 -24.96 -5.01 5.05
CA ARG A 36 -25.95 -5.84 4.34
C ARG A 36 -27.08 -6.34 5.25
N GLN A 37 -26.83 -6.47 6.54
CA GLN A 37 -27.78 -7.00 7.53
C GLN A 37 -28.77 -5.90 7.98
N GLU A 38 -28.33 -4.64 8.01
CA GLU A 38 -29.19 -3.48 8.23
C GLU A 38 -29.94 -3.12 6.93
N ARG A 39 -31.22 -3.50 6.89
CA ARG A 39 -32.27 -3.21 5.88
C ARG A 39 -31.93 -2.19 4.76
N ASP A 40 -32.06 -2.70 3.54
CA ASP A 40 -32.33 -2.04 2.26
C ASP A 40 -31.36 -0.92 1.81
N ASP A 41 -30.62 -1.25 0.73
CA ASP A 41 -29.91 -0.32 -0.19
C ASP A 41 -28.48 0.14 0.18
N TYR A 42 -27.73 -0.66 0.93
CA TYR A 42 -26.29 -0.41 1.07
C TYR A 42 -25.55 -0.83 -0.22
N ASP A 43 -25.20 0.15 -1.06
CA ASP A 43 -24.41 -0.06 -2.28
C ASP A 43 -22.97 -0.50 -1.96
N VAL A 44 -22.80 -1.81 -1.87
CA VAL A 44 -21.52 -2.49 -1.62
C VAL A 44 -20.55 -2.43 -2.82
N ASP A 45 -21.00 -2.05 -4.03
CA ASP A 45 -20.12 -1.87 -5.20
C ASP A 45 -19.23 -0.62 -5.06
N GLY A 46 -19.66 0.36 -4.25
CA GLY A 46 -18.90 1.58 -3.96
C GLY A 46 -17.66 1.39 -3.07
N LEU A 47 -17.54 0.27 -2.37
CA LEU A 47 -16.47 0.06 -1.39
C LEU A 47 -15.07 0.05 -2.02
N ASN A 48 -14.91 -0.63 -3.16
CA ASN A 48 -13.61 -0.70 -3.83
C ASN A 48 -13.16 0.70 -4.29
N LYS A 49 -14.10 1.54 -4.73
CA LYS A 49 -13.84 2.95 -5.06
C LYS A 49 -13.40 3.74 -3.83
N GLY A 50 -14.01 3.49 -2.68
CA GLY A 50 -13.61 4.08 -1.39
C GLY A 50 -12.19 3.69 -0.96
N ILE A 51 -11.80 2.42 -1.12
CA ILE A 51 -10.45 1.95 -0.80
C ILE A 51 -9.41 2.65 -1.69
N VAL A 52 -9.64 2.69 -3.01
CA VAL A 52 -8.75 3.39 -3.94
C VAL A 52 -8.66 4.88 -3.60
N TYR A 53 -9.77 5.51 -3.25
CA TYR A 53 -9.79 6.92 -2.83
C TYR A 53 -8.94 7.16 -1.57
N MET A 54 -9.08 6.33 -0.54
CA MET A 54 -8.31 6.46 0.70
C MET A 54 -6.83 6.12 0.52
N MET A 55 -6.50 5.15 -0.33
CA MET A 55 -5.10 4.83 -0.67
C MET A 55 -4.46 5.91 -1.54
N THR A 56 -5.22 6.70 -2.30
CA THR A 56 -4.67 7.77 -3.15
C THR A 56 -3.95 8.85 -2.31
N VAL A 57 -4.49 9.18 -1.13
CA VAL A 57 -3.95 10.22 -0.24
C VAL A 57 -2.49 9.96 0.17
N PRO A 58 -2.11 8.79 0.75
CA PRO A 58 -0.73 8.55 1.13
C PRO A 58 0.24 8.53 -0.05
N TYR A 59 -0.18 8.10 -1.26
CA TYR A 59 0.68 8.14 -2.44
C TYR A 59 0.97 9.57 -2.91
N ILE A 60 -0.06 10.43 -2.94
CA ILE A 60 0.12 11.86 -3.27
C ILE A 60 1.03 12.53 -2.25
N LEU A 61 0.80 12.25 -0.96
CA LEU A 61 1.58 12.85 0.13
C LEU A 61 3.06 12.44 0.04
N MET A 62 3.35 11.17 -0.23
CA MET A 62 4.73 10.70 -0.47
C MET A 62 5.37 11.37 -1.68
N GLY A 63 4.62 11.52 -2.79
CA GLY A 63 5.10 12.22 -3.97
C GLY A 63 5.44 13.70 -3.70
N ALA A 64 4.57 14.39 -2.97
CA ALA A 64 4.79 15.79 -2.58
C ALA A 64 6.02 15.94 -1.69
N VAL A 65 6.13 15.12 -0.64
CA VAL A 65 7.29 15.12 0.26
C VAL A 65 8.59 14.85 -0.52
N GLY A 66 8.60 13.84 -1.39
CA GLY A 66 9.75 13.52 -2.25
C GLY A 66 10.14 14.67 -3.18
N PHE A 67 9.16 15.33 -3.81
CA PHE A 67 9.40 16.48 -4.69
C PHE A 67 10.03 17.66 -3.95
N PHE A 68 9.47 18.04 -2.79
CA PHE A 68 10.03 19.13 -1.99
C PHE A 68 11.41 18.81 -1.44
N TRP A 69 11.63 17.56 -1.03
CA TRP A 69 12.95 17.11 -0.57
C TRP A 69 13.99 17.21 -1.69
N TYR A 70 13.70 16.65 -2.88
CA TYR A 70 14.61 16.71 -4.03
C TYR A 70 14.95 18.15 -4.44
N ARG A 71 13.95 19.04 -4.47
CA ARG A 71 14.17 20.45 -4.83
C ARG A 71 15.03 21.19 -3.81
N ARG A 72 14.96 20.82 -2.53
CA ARG A 72 15.78 21.39 -1.46
C ARG A 72 17.19 20.80 -1.44
N THR A 73 17.36 19.51 -1.71
CA THR A 73 18.68 18.84 -1.70
C THR A 73 19.48 19.05 -2.98
N HIS A 74 18.82 19.35 -4.10
CA HIS A 74 19.46 19.65 -5.39
C HIS A 74 19.13 21.08 -5.88
N PRO A 75 19.54 22.13 -5.14
CA PRO A 75 19.39 23.50 -5.62
C PRO A 75 20.21 23.68 -6.91
N LYS A 76 19.56 24.16 -7.98
CA LYS A 76 20.27 24.54 -9.20
C LYS A 76 21.25 25.66 -8.84
N ARG A 77 22.55 25.45 -9.07
CA ARG A 77 23.55 26.50 -8.86
C ARG A 77 23.13 27.70 -9.73
N PRO A 78 23.11 28.93 -9.19
CA PRO A 78 22.84 30.10 -10.01
C PRO A 78 23.90 30.14 -11.11
N THR A 79 23.46 30.06 -12.37
CA THR A 79 24.31 30.35 -13.53
C THR A 79 24.71 31.81 -13.41
N LYS A 80 25.94 32.06 -12.94
CA LYS A 80 26.56 33.38 -13.06
C LYS A 80 26.78 33.64 -14.55
N PHE A 81 26.09 34.66 -15.05
CA PHE A 81 26.46 35.33 -16.30
C PHE A 81 27.73 36.14 -16.08
#